data_AF-A0A5B0C0A6-F1
#
_entry.id   AF-A0A5B0C0A6-F1
#
_cell.length_a   1.000
_cell.length_b   1.000
_cell.length_c   1.000
_cell.angle_alpha   90.00
_cell.angle_beta   90.00
_cell.angle_gamma   90.00
#
_symmetry.space_group_name_H-M   'P 1'
#
loop_
_entity.id
_entity.type
_entity.pdbx_description
1 polymer ?
#
loop_
_entity_poly.entity_id
_entity_poly.type
_entity_poly.pdbx_seq_one_letter_code
_entity_poly.pdbx_strand_id
1 'polypeptide(L)' 'MKRIDLSRPRIRRRVLRALKKSYHLTGGPITRAWLCTPGTLTFSLGQWRGYYDDKNEWVAL' A
#
# COMPACT_ATOMS: atom_id res chain seq x y z
N MET A 1 -42.23 11.66 -3.86
CA MET A 1 -40.89 12.06 -3.35
C MET A 1 -40.56 11.25 -2.10
N LYS A 2 -39.49 10.45 -2.11
CA LYS A 2 -39.06 9.66 -0.96
C LYS A 2 -38.41 10.60 0.08
N ARG A 3 -39.11 10.90 1.18
CA ARG A 3 -38.57 11.74 2.26
C ARG A 3 -37.47 10.98 3.00
N ILE A 4 -36.27 11.52 3.00
CA ILE A 4 -35.13 10.98 3.76
C ILE A 4 -35.31 11.42 5.21
N ASP A 5 -35.56 10.45 6.09
CA ASP A 5 -35.69 10.66 7.53
C ASP A 5 -34.31 10.87 8.17
N LEU A 6 -34.09 12.07 8.72
CA LEU A 6 -32.82 12.49 9.35
C LEU A 6 -32.73 12.12 10.83
N SER A 7 -33.81 11.62 11.45
CA SER A 7 -33.85 11.26 12.87
C SER A 7 -33.13 9.94 13.18
N ARG A 8 -32.87 9.12 12.15
CA ARG A 8 -32.22 7.82 12.32
C ARG A 8 -30.70 7.97 12.29
N PRO A 9 -29.97 7.47 13.30
CA PRO A 9 -28.52 7.44 13.27
C PRO A 9 -28.08 6.60 12.06
N ARG A 10 -27.43 7.23 11.08
CA ARG A 10 -26.84 6.52 9.94
C ARG A 10 -25.86 5.50 10.49
N ILE A 11 -26.06 4.23 10.19
CA ILE A 11 -25.07 3.19 10.44
C ILE A 11 -23.81 3.62 9.69
N ARG A 12 -22.80 4.11 10.42
CA ARG A 12 -21.50 4.47 9.87
C ARG A 12 -20.81 3.17 9.49
N ARG A 13 -21.04 2.70 8.26
CA ARG A 13 -20.25 1.59 7.68
C ARG A 13 -18.77 1.95 7.83
N ARG A 14 -18.00 1.06 8.45
CA ARG A 14 -16.56 1.19 8.58
C ARG A 14 -15.97 1.22 7.17
N VAL A 15 -15.53 2.39 6.72
CA VAL A 15 -14.84 2.53 5.44
C VAL A 15 -13.45 1.93 5.62
N LEU A 16 -13.14 0.86 4.90
CA LEU A 16 -11.78 0.35 4.81
C LEU A 16 -10.91 1.46 4.18
N ARG A 17 -9.97 1.99 4.95
CA ARG A 17 -9.02 3.01 4.47
C ARG A 17 -7.65 2.36 4.38
N ALA A 18 -7.10 2.29 3.18
CA ALA A 18 -5.71 1.93 2.99
C ALA A 18 -4.84 3.15 3.34
N LEU A 19 -4.14 3.08 4.48
CA LEU A 19 -3.19 4.12 4.87
C LEU A 19 -1.88 3.86 4.13
N LYS A 20 -1.53 4.75 3.20
CA LYS A 20 -0.19 4.75 2.61
C LYS A 20 0.79 5.25 3.66
N LYS A 21 1.81 4.46 3.96
CA LYS A 21 2.97 4.83 4.79
C LYS A 21 4.23 4.71 3.96
N SER A 22 5.24 5.52 4.28
CA SER A 22 6.55 5.38 3.67
C SER A 22 7.32 4.25 4.35
N TYR A 23 7.79 3.29 3.56
CA TYR A 23 8.68 2.22 3.99
C TYR A 23 10.07 2.45 3.42
N HIS A 24 11.08 2.19 4.25
CA HIS A 24 12.46 2.18 3.80
C HIS A 24 12.76 0.86 3.11
N LEU A 25 13.50 0.93 2.00
CA LEU A 25 13.85 -0.20 1.16
C LEU A 25 15.37 -0.30 1.10
N THR A 26 15.91 -1.51 1.09
CA THR A 26 17.35 -1.74 1.18
C THR A 26 17.87 -2.59 0.02
N GLY A 27 19.01 -2.19 -0.56
CA GLY A 27 19.77 -2.98 -1.55
C GLY A 27 19.35 -2.86 -3.02
N GLY A 28 18.15 -2.36 -3.32
CA GLY A 28 17.62 -2.31 -4.69
C GLY A 28 17.67 -0.91 -5.34
N PRO A 29 17.00 -0.74 -6.50
CA PRO A 29 17.04 0.50 -7.29
C PRO A 29 16.34 1.69 -6.63
N ILE A 30 15.51 1.45 -5.61
CA ILE A 30 14.79 2.48 -4.86
C ILE A 30 15.05 2.33 -3.36
N THR A 31 15.11 3.45 -2.65
CA THR A 31 15.42 3.49 -1.21
C THR A 31 14.19 3.71 -0.33
N ARG A 32 13.06 4.13 -0.92
CA ARG A 32 11.83 4.40 -0.18
C ARG A 32 10.60 4.30 -1.09
N ALA A 33 9.51 3.73 -0.58
CA ALA A 33 8.24 3.64 -1.29
C ALA A 33 7.04 3.91 -0.37
N TRP A 34 5.95 4.45 -0.94
CA TRP A 34 4.67 4.61 -0.24
C TRP A 34 3.82 3.36 -0.44
N LEU A 35 3.71 2.53 0.61
CA LEU A 35 2.98 1.26 0.57
C LEU A 35 1.83 1.27 1.57
N CYS A 36 0.78 0.51 1.25
CA CYS A 36 -0.33 0.29 2.18
C CYS A 36 0.04 -0.73 3.26
N THR A 37 0.96 -1.63 2.95
CA THR A 37 1.51 -2.67 3.83
C THR A 37 2.98 -2.89 3.47
N PRO A 38 3.84 -3.26 4.43
CA PRO A 38 5.14 -3.82 4.07
C PRO A 38 4.91 -5.13 3.34
N GLY A 39 5.80 -5.51 2.42
CA GLY A 39 5.58 -6.70 1.61
C GLY A 39 6.19 -6.60 0.23
N THR A 40 5.93 -7.66 -0.54
CA THR A 40 6.61 -7.85 -1.80
C THR A 40 6.30 -6.77 -2.83
N LEU A 41 7.34 -6.08 -3.31
CA LEU A 41 7.24 -5.11 -4.39
C LEU A 41 8.14 -5.52 -5.55
N THR A 42 7.53 -6.03 -6.61
CA THR A 42 8.24 -6.44 -7.84
C THR A 42 8.66 -5.21 -8.63
N PHE A 43 9.88 -5.22 -9.15
CA PHE A 43 10.44 -4.10 -9.90
C PHE A 43 11.19 -4.60 -11.14
N SER A 44 10.93 -3.93 -12.27
CA SER A 44 11.69 -4.10 -13.51
C SER A 44 12.04 -2.72 -14.06
N LEU A 45 13.26 -2.26 -13.81
CA LEU A 45 13.74 -0.96 -14.30
C LEU A 45 15.14 -1.10 -14.88
N GLY A 46 15.25 -1.01 -16.21
CA GLY A 46 16.51 -1.20 -16.91
C GLY A 46 17.09 -2.59 -16.63
N GLN A 47 18.31 -2.65 -16.09
CA GLN A 47 18.98 -3.90 -15.71
C GLN A 47 18.51 -4.48 -14.35
N TRP A 48 17.72 -3.73 -13.59
CA TRP A 48 17.20 -4.20 -12.32
C TRP A 48 15.95 -5.06 -12.55
N ARG A 49 16.08 -6.36 -12.28
CA ARG A 49 14.98 -7.31 -12.27
C ARG A 49 14.97 -8.00 -10.91
N GLY A 50 13.86 -7.89 -10.19
CA GLY A 50 13.80 -8.42 -8.83
C GLY A 50 12.56 -7.97 -8.08
N TYR A 51 12.57 -8.16 -6.78
CA TYR A 51 11.52 -7.71 -5.88
C TYR A 51 12.10 -7.34 -4.52
N TYR A 52 11.42 -6.47 -3.78
CA TYR A 52 11.64 -6.32 -2.35
C TYR A 52 10.85 -7.39 -1.61
N ASP A 53 11.42 -8.05 -0.61
CA ASP A 53 10.73 -9.08 0.19
C ASP A 53 9.81 -8.46 1.28
N ASP A 54 9.33 -9.29 2.20
CA ASP A 54 8.50 -8.86 3.33
C ASP A 54 9.24 -7.99 4.36
N LYS A 55 10.58 -8.09 4.38
CA LYS A 55 11.48 -7.24 5.18
C LYS A 55 11.91 -5.98 4.44
N ASN A 56 11.45 -5.77 3.21
CA ASN A 56 11.86 -4.69 2.31
C ASN A 56 13.33 -4.78 1.85
N GLU A 57 13.89 -5.98 1.80
CA GLU A 57 15.22 -6.26 1.27
C GLU A 57 15.13 -6.67 -0.20
N TRP A 58 16.08 -6.20 -1.01
CA TRP A 58 16.09 -6.48 -2.46
C TRP A 58 16.54 -7.91 -2.77
N VAL A 59 15.74 -8.60 -3.58
CA VAL A 59 16.00 -9.93 -4.12
C VAL A 59 16.06 -9.83 -5.64
N ALA A 60 17.24 -10.11 -6.22
CA ALA A 60 17.42 -10.14 -7.66
C ALA A 60 16.80 -11.41 -8.28
N LEU A 61 16.26 -11.28 -9.49
CA LEU A 61 15.70 -12.35 -10.32
C LEU A 61 16.59 -12.65 -11.53
#